data_AF-A0A2D4G2C7-F1
#
_entry.id   AF-A0A2D4G2C7-F1
#
_cell.length_a   1.000
_cell.length_b   1.000
_cell.length_c   1.000
_cell.angle_alpha   90.00
_cell.angle_beta   90.00
_cell.angle_gamma   90.00
#
_symmetry.space_group_name_H-M   'P 1'
#
loop_
_entity.id
_entity.type
_entity.pdbx_description
1 polymer ?
#
loop_
_entity_poly.entity_id
_entity_poly.type
_entity_poly.pdbx_seq_one_letter_code
_entity_poly.pdbx_strand_id
1 'polypeptide(L)'
;KQRNKNALLRLVPALTETFNDLAFGDIFLHLLTGNLTLLADEFGQDDFCAVLFDRFFLTACPRKDNVHRHLLRMLLQLHHKVAPAKLESLQKTLEPTKQSSEAVKELFNQLGEKLEVRKGSP
;
A
#
# COMPACT_ATOMS: atom_id res chain seq x y z
N LYS A 1 6.00 -12.37 18.42
CA LYS A 1 5.76 -11.58 17.18
C LYS A 1 4.50 -10.69 17.26
N GLN A 2 3.36 -11.16 17.80
CA GLN A 2 2.09 -10.40 17.89
C GLN A 2 2.15 -9.00 18.55
N ARG A 3 3.02 -8.80 19.55
CA ARG A 3 3.12 -7.53 20.30
C ARG A 3 3.55 -6.34 19.41
N ASN A 4 4.34 -6.59 18.36
CA ASN A 4 4.81 -5.53 17.46
C ASN A 4 3.73 -5.11 16.46
N LYS A 5 2.88 -6.05 16.00
CA LYS A 5 1.75 -5.78 15.11
C LYS A 5 0.78 -4.77 15.74
N ASN A 6 0.33 -5.05 16.97
CA ASN A 6 -0.66 -4.20 17.64
C ASN A 6 -0.12 -2.81 17.94
N ALA A 7 1.18 -2.69 18.26
CA ALA A 7 1.83 -1.39 18.42
C ALA A 7 1.86 -0.62 17.09
N LEU A 8 2.25 -1.30 16.00
CA LEU A 8 2.29 -0.70 14.66
C LEU A 8 0.91 -0.24 14.21
N LEU A 9 -0.14 -1.04 14.40
CA LEU A 9 -1.51 -0.66 14.05
C LEU A 9 -2.05 0.55 14.82
N ARG A 10 -1.55 0.79 16.03
CA ARG A 10 -1.89 1.99 16.81
C ARG A 10 -1.10 3.21 16.33
N LEU A 11 0.15 3.02 15.90
CA LEU A 11 1.04 4.11 15.51
C LEU A 11 0.79 4.58 14.06
N VAL A 12 0.49 3.67 13.14
CA VAL A 12 0.38 3.97 11.70
C VAL A 12 -0.64 5.09 11.39
N PRO A 13 -1.85 5.12 11.98
CA PRO A 13 -2.76 6.25 11.78
C PRO A 13 -2.19 7.58 12.28
N ALA A 14 -1.50 7.57 13.42
CA ALA A 14 -0.90 8.79 14.00
C ALA A 14 0.24 9.35 13.15
N LEU A 15 0.84 8.54 12.27
CA LEU A 15 1.86 9.04 11.33
C LEU A 15 1.29 10.08 10.35
N THR A 16 0.00 10.02 10.05
CA THR A 16 -0.68 10.99 9.18
C THR A 16 -0.75 12.41 9.80
N GLU A 17 -0.57 12.52 11.10
CA GLU A 17 -0.60 13.78 11.86
C GLU A 17 0.81 14.34 12.13
N THR A 18 1.85 13.71 11.54
CA THR A 18 3.23 14.20 11.71
C THR A 18 3.40 15.59 11.12
N PHE A 19 4.21 16.40 11.80
CA PHE A 19 4.51 17.77 11.36
C PHE A 19 4.98 17.78 9.90
N ASN A 20 4.40 18.66 9.09
CA ASN A 20 4.76 18.87 7.68
C ASN A 20 4.81 17.58 6.84
N ASP A 21 3.91 16.63 7.09
CA ASP A 21 3.78 15.40 6.30
C ASP A 21 5.08 14.56 6.26
N LEU A 22 5.92 14.63 7.30
CA LEU A 22 7.23 13.96 7.35
C LEU A 22 7.12 12.44 7.13
N ALA A 23 6.04 11.81 7.58
CA ALA A 23 5.78 10.38 7.35
C ALA A 23 5.53 10.03 5.87
N PHE A 24 5.38 11.02 4.99
CA PHE A 24 5.19 10.84 3.55
C PHE A 24 6.41 11.24 2.72
N GLY A 25 7.57 11.50 3.35
CA GLY A 25 8.83 11.68 2.64
C GLY A 25 9.36 10.36 2.06
N ASP A 26 9.99 10.39 0.88
CA ASP A 26 10.45 9.17 0.18
C ASP A 26 11.39 8.30 1.04
N ILE A 27 12.29 8.90 1.84
CA ILE A 27 13.19 8.14 2.72
C ILE A 27 12.39 7.33 3.76
N PHE A 28 11.43 7.98 4.43
CA PHE A 28 10.62 7.32 5.44
C PHE A 28 9.70 6.26 4.81
N LEU A 29 9.04 6.58 3.68
CA LEU A 29 8.17 5.65 2.98
C LEU A 29 8.92 4.42 2.48
N HIS A 30 10.15 4.60 1.96
CA HIS A 30 10.98 3.49 1.53
C HIS A 30 11.33 2.56 2.70
N LEU A 31 11.74 3.12 3.84
CA LEU A 31 12.02 2.33 5.04
C LEU A 31 10.75 1.66 5.60
N LEU A 32 9.64 2.37 5.67
CA LEU A 32 8.37 1.86 6.17
C LEU A 32 7.88 0.70 5.31
N THR A 33 7.77 0.89 4.00
CA THR A 33 7.32 -0.17 3.07
C THR A 33 8.26 -1.37 3.08
N GLY A 34 9.58 -1.16 3.16
CA GLY A 34 10.54 -2.26 3.33
C GLY A 34 10.31 -3.07 4.60
N ASN A 35 10.04 -2.41 5.73
CA ASN A 35 9.72 -3.09 6.99
C ASN A 35 8.35 -3.78 6.96
N LEU A 36 7.36 -3.19 6.29
CA LEU A 36 6.03 -3.81 6.13
C LEU A 36 6.10 -5.11 5.32
N THR A 37 6.99 -5.20 4.33
CA THR A 37 7.24 -6.45 3.59
C THR A 37 7.73 -7.59 4.50
N LEU A 38 8.41 -7.30 5.61
CA LEU A 38 8.78 -8.31 6.62
C LEU A 38 7.58 -8.84 7.42
N LEU A 39 6.43 -8.16 7.33
CA LEU A 39 5.15 -8.54 7.93
C LEU A 39 4.18 -9.10 6.88
N ALA A 40 4.70 -9.66 5.78
CA ALA A 40 3.92 -10.17 4.66
C ALA A 40 2.74 -11.07 5.06
N ASP A 41 2.89 -11.92 6.08
CA ASP A 41 1.84 -12.83 6.53
C ASP A 41 0.64 -12.11 7.20
N GLU A 42 0.84 -10.87 7.66
CA GLU A 42 -0.24 -10.05 8.24
C GLU A 42 -1.16 -9.42 7.18
N PHE A 43 -0.76 -9.39 5.90
CA PHE A 43 -1.57 -8.82 4.82
C PHE A 43 -2.79 -9.67 4.45
N GLY A 44 -2.88 -10.89 4.97
CA GLY A 44 -4.10 -11.69 4.90
C GLY A 44 -5.15 -11.29 5.95
N GLN A 45 -4.82 -10.37 6.86
CA GLN A 45 -5.71 -9.93 7.94
C GLN A 45 -6.37 -8.60 7.58
N ASP A 46 -7.70 -8.58 7.58
CA ASP A 46 -8.49 -7.40 7.21
C ASP A 46 -8.23 -6.19 8.12
N ASP A 47 -8.05 -6.41 9.42
CA ASP A 47 -7.75 -5.36 10.40
C ASP A 47 -6.44 -4.64 10.09
N PHE A 48 -5.41 -5.41 9.72
CA PHE A 48 -4.11 -4.92 9.35
C PHE A 48 -4.16 -4.11 8.05
N CYS A 49 -4.79 -4.68 7.02
CA CYS A 49 -4.97 -4.02 5.74
C CYS A 49 -5.80 -2.74 5.84
N ALA A 50 -6.87 -2.73 6.65
CA ALA A 50 -7.72 -1.55 6.83
C ALA A 50 -6.96 -0.39 7.49
N VAL A 51 -6.19 -0.66 8.54
CA VAL A 51 -5.36 0.38 9.17
C VAL A 51 -4.28 0.87 8.22
N LEU A 52 -3.56 -0.04 7.57
CA LEU A 52 -2.42 0.33 6.75
C LEU A 52 -2.83 1.08 5.48
N PHE A 53 -3.78 0.52 4.73
CA PHE A 53 -4.19 1.12 3.47
C PHE A 53 -5.14 2.29 3.72
N ASP A 54 -6.24 2.07 4.44
CA ASP A 54 -7.34 3.04 4.47
C ASP A 54 -7.03 4.22 5.40
N ARG A 55 -6.29 3.97 6.50
CA ARG A 55 -5.99 5.03 7.49
C ARG A 55 -4.63 5.68 7.32
N PHE A 56 -3.78 5.20 6.41
CA PHE A 56 -2.45 5.79 6.19
C PHE A 56 -2.16 6.06 4.70
N PHE A 57 -2.06 5.04 3.85
CA PHE A 57 -1.67 5.30 2.46
C PHE A 57 -2.74 6.03 1.66
N LEU A 58 -3.99 5.55 1.70
CA LEU A 58 -5.09 6.09 0.90
C LEU A 58 -5.54 7.49 1.34
N THR A 59 -5.23 7.90 2.57
CA THR A 59 -5.48 9.28 3.03
C THR A 59 -4.57 10.29 2.31
N ALA A 60 -3.37 9.86 1.88
CA ALA A 60 -2.36 10.71 1.27
C ALA A 60 -2.21 10.52 -0.25
N CYS A 61 -2.46 9.32 -0.80
CA CYS A 61 -2.35 9.01 -2.23
C CYS A 61 -2.99 10.05 -3.18
N PRO A 62 -4.21 10.58 -2.92
CA PRO A 62 -4.83 11.54 -3.83
C PRO A 62 -4.05 12.85 -4.02
N ARG A 63 -3.18 13.21 -3.06
CA ARG A 63 -2.43 14.48 -3.06
C ARG A 63 -0.93 14.27 -3.23
N LYS A 64 -0.44 13.03 -3.07
CA LYS A 64 0.99 12.71 -2.98
C LYS A 64 1.34 11.54 -3.90
N ASP A 65 1.83 11.88 -5.09
CA ASP A 65 2.25 10.92 -6.11
C ASP A 65 3.31 9.94 -5.58
N ASN A 66 4.24 10.41 -4.74
CA ASN A 66 5.26 9.56 -4.14
C ASN A 66 4.70 8.47 -3.21
N VAL A 67 3.68 8.78 -2.41
CA VAL A 67 2.96 7.79 -1.59
C VAL A 67 2.30 6.75 -2.49
N HIS A 68 1.67 7.19 -3.58
CA HIS A 68 1.05 6.31 -4.56
C HIS A 68 2.05 5.34 -5.20
N ARG A 69 3.21 5.83 -5.66
CA ARG A 69 4.29 4.97 -6.19
C ARG A 69 4.77 3.94 -5.18
N HIS A 70 4.96 4.32 -3.91
CA HIS A 70 5.41 3.41 -2.85
C HIS A 70 4.39 2.32 -2.54
N LEU A 71 3.10 2.68 -2.47
CA LEU A 71 2.03 1.73 -2.27
C LEU A 71 1.96 0.71 -3.42
N LEU A 72 2.01 1.18 -4.68
CA LEU A 72 1.97 0.29 -5.85
C LEU A 72 3.17 -0.66 -5.88
N ARG A 73 4.38 -0.18 -5.56
CA ARG A 73 5.59 -1.04 -5.46
C ARG A 73 5.44 -2.11 -4.38
N MET A 74 4.89 -1.75 -3.21
CA MET A 74 4.65 -2.71 -2.14
C MET A 74 3.59 -3.75 -2.54
N LEU A 75 2.50 -3.33 -3.21
CA LEU A 75 1.48 -4.24 -3.71
C LEU A 75 2.03 -5.18 -4.79
N LEU A 76 2.89 -4.71 -5.69
CA LEU A 76 3.56 -5.57 -6.67
C LEU A 76 4.30 -6.73 -5.99
N GLN A 77 4.90 -6.50 -4.82
CA GLN A 77 5.59 -7.55 -4.04
C GLN A 77 4.62 -8.42 -3.23
N LEU A 78 3.59 -7.82 -2.64
CA LEU A 78 2.75 -8.47 -1.63
C LEU A 78 1.35 -8.86 -2.11
N HIS A 79 0.99 -8.64 -3.38
CA HIS A 79 -0.35 -8.90 -3.93
C HIS A 79 -0.87 -10.32 -3.66
N HIS A 80 0.03 -11.32 -3.64
CA HIS A 80 -0.30 -12.72 -3.35
C HIS A 80 -0.66 -12.98 -1.88
N LYS A 81 -0.28 -12.09 -0.96
CA LYS A 81 -0.57 -12.14 0.47
C LYS A 81 -1.82 -11.36 0.87
N VAL A 82 -2.27 -10.45 0.01
CA VAL A 82 -3.48 -9.63 0.24
C VAL A 82 -4.72 -10.42 -0.16
N ALA A 83 -5.77 -10.33 0.66
CA ALA A 83 -7.08 -10.91 0.37
C ALA A 83 -7.60 -10.42 -1.01
N PRO A 84 -8.11 -11.32 -1.89
CA PRO A 84 -8.54 -10.94 -3.24
C PRO A 84 -9.53 -9.77 -3.27
N ALA A 85 -10.55 -9.78 -2.42
CA ALA A 85 -11.55 -8.71 -2.34
C ALA A 85 -10.93 -7.35 -1.98
N LYS A 86 -9.98 -7.32 -1.05
CA LYS A 86 -9.26 -6.10 -0.68
C LYS A 86 -8.39 -5.62 -1.84
N LEU A 87 -7.74 -6.53 -2.54
CA LEU A 87 -6.88 -6.22 -3.68
C LEU A 87 -7.66 -5.64 -4.86
N GLU A 88 -8.85 -6.18 -5.16
CA GLU A 88 -9.77 -5.61 -6.15
C GLU A 88 -10.24 -4.21 -5.76
N SER A 89 -10.57 -4.00 -4.48
CA SER A 89 -10.92 -2.67 -3.97
C SER A 89 -9.75 -1.70 -4.13
N LEU A 90 -8.52 -2.10 -3.78
CA LEU A 90 -7.33 -1.29 -3.93
C LEU A 90 -7.05 -0.96 -5.39
N GLN A 91 -7.20 -1.92 -6.31
CA GLN A 91 -7.01 -1.69 -7.74
C GLN A 91 -7.96 -0.61 -8.28
N LYS A 92 -9.22 -0.62 -7.85
CA LYS A 92 -10.18 0.43 -8.22
C LYS A 92 -9.83 1.78 -7.61
N THR A 93 -9.44 1.81 -6.33
CA THR A 93 -9.12 3.07 -5.64
C THR A 93 -7.82 3.71 -6.13
N LEU A 94 -6.85 2.89 -6.57
CA LEU A 94 -5.54 3.33 -7.03
C LEU A 94 -5.49 3.59 -8.54
N GLU A 95 -6.63 3.55 -9.23
CA GLU A 95 -6.68 3.84 -10.66
C GLU A 95 -6.06 5.24 -10.95
N PRO A 96 -5.01 5.31 -11.79
CA PRO A 96 -4.35 6.57 -12.09
C PRO A 96 -5.30 7.55 -12.79
N THR A 97 -5.19 8.83 -12.41
CA THR A 97 -5.93 9.89 -13.10
C THR A 97 -5.10 10.44 -14.27
N LYS A 98 -5.71 11.31 -15.09
CA LYS A 98 -4.98 12.03 -16.15
C LYS A 98 -3.78 12.83 -15.63
N GLN A 99 -3.82 13.25 -14.37
CA GLN A 99 -2.77 14.05 -13.71
C GLN A 99 -1.70 13.20 -13.01
N SER A 100 -1.90 11.88 -12.91
CA SER A 100 -0.92 10.99 -12.29
C SER A 100 0.38 10.94 -13.10
N SER A 101 1.51 10.80 -12.42
CA SER A 101 2.81 10.68 -13.08
C SER A 101 2.90 9.40 -13.92
N GLU A 102 3.80 9.39 -14.90
CA GLU A 102 4.03 8.21 -15.75
C GLU A 102 4.49 7.01 -14.92
N ALA A 103 5.32 7.25 -13.90
CA ALA A 103 5.78 6.19 -12.99
C ALA A 103 4.61 5.52 -12.24
N VAL A 104 3.58 6.27 -11.82
CA VAL A 104 2.38 5.70 -11.20
C VAL A 104 1.60 4.85 -12.20
N LYS A 105 1.40 5.35 -13.42
CA LYS A 105 0.67 4.62 -14.48
C LYS A 105 1.37 3.31 -14.83
N GLU A 106 2.68 3.35 -15.00
CA GLU A 106 3.50 2.17 -15.28
C GLU A 106 3.39 1.12 -14.17
N LEU A 107 3.55 1.54 -12.91
CA LEU A 107 3.43 0.64 -11.75
C LEU A 107 2.02 0.05 -11.62
N PHE A 108 0.98 0.84 -11.92
CA PHE A 108 -0.40 0.36 -11.90
C PHE A 108 -0.67 -0.68 -12.99
N ASN A 109 -0.16 -0.45 -14.20
CA ASN A 109 -0.27 -1.41 -15.29
C ASN A 109 0.44 -2.72 -14.96
N GLN A 110 1.66 -2.65 -14.42
CA GLN A 110 2.39 -3.83 -13.94
C GLN A 110 1.60 -4.61 -12.87
N LEU A 111 0.91 -3.90 -11.96
CA LEU A 111 0.08 -4.53 -10.96
C LEU A 111 -1.08 -5.27 -11.63
N GLY A 112 -1.78 -4.63 -12.57
CA GLY A 112 -2.85 -5.24 -13.36
C GLY A 112 -2.41 -6.54 -14.03
N GLU A 113 -1.26 -6.53 -14.73
CA GLU A 113 -0.69 -7.73 -15.36
C GLU A 113 -0.45 -8.87 -14.36
N LYS A 114 0.10 -8.57 -13.17
CA LYS A 114 0.31 -9.57 -12.11
C LYS A 114 -1.00 -10.16 -11.59
N LEU A 115 -2.06 -9.35 -11.49
CA LEU A 115 -3.37 -9.81 -11.01
C LEU A 115 -4.07 -10.70 -12.05
N GLU A 116 -3.92 -10.41 -13.34
CA GLU A 116 -4.49 -11.26 -14.39
C GLU A 116 -3.81 -12.63 -14.47
N VAL A 117 -2.46 -12.68 -14.33
CA VAL A 117 -1.72 -13.96 -14.24
C VAL A 117 -2.21 -14.82 -13.05
N ARG A 118 -2.54 -14.19 -11.93
CA ARG A 118 -3.09 -14.89 -10.75
C ARG A 118 -4.46 -15.50 -11.03
N LYS A 119 -5.35 -14.81 -11.76
CA LYS A 119 -6.69 -15.30 -12.11
C LYS A 119 -6.65 -16.45 -13.13
N GLY A 120 -5.64 -16.46 -14.00
CA GLY A 120 -5.46 -17.47 -15.04
C GLY A 120 -4.74 -18.75 -14.59
N SER A 121 -4.31 -18.85 -13.33
CA SER A 121 -3.68 -20.06 -12.79
C SER A 121 -4.76 -21.02 -12.26
N PRO A 122 -4.91 -22.24 -12.81
CA PRO A 122 -5.94 -23.21 -12.43
C PRO A 122 -5.78 -23.77 -11.01
#